data_AF-A0A2W1KLP5-F1
#
_entry.id   AF-A0A2W1KLP5-F1
#
_cell.length_a   1.000
_cell.length_b   1.000
_cell.length_c   1.000
_cell.angle_alpha   90.00
_cell.angle_beta   90.00
_cell.angle_gamma   90.00
#
_symmetry.space_group_name_H-M   'P 1'
#
loop_
_entity.id
_entity.type
_entity.pdbx_description
1 polymer ?
#
loop_
_entity_poly.entity_id
_entity_poly.type
_entity_poly.pdbx_seq_one_letter_code
_entity_poly.pdbx_strand_id
1 'polypeptide(L)'
;MQPLVEVRNAVLAEGYELFGRDHLHEVKRNEWFKKNLKQMPLTLDDDTNYDDAFRTPRYINWNNDRIYHGKGVVTGLDGCYKITSEIAAKVPNLADIQFFVKINTSVLLNQNSPRSHHALCQRLNDLCQPDKTIKWYAYGRPAIGGRGCDVIVDSLDYIYIK
;
A
#
# COMPACT_ATOMS: atom_id res chain seq x y z
N MET A 1 -11.49 -7.28 -19.67
CA MET A 1 -11.25 -7.43 -18.22
C MET A 1 -11.61 -6.13 -17.55
N GLN A 2 -12.52 -6.12 -16.58
CA GLN A 2 -12.78 -4.92 -15.78
C GLN A 2 -11.55 -4.63 -14.89
N PRO A 3 -11.14 -3.37 -14.74
CA PRO A 3 -10.09 -2.97 -13.81
C PRO A 3 -10.34 -3.49 -12.39
N LEU A 4 -9.28 -3.95 -11.72
CA LEU A 4 -9.33 -4.55 -10.37
C LEU A 4 -9.98 -3.63 -9.33
N VAL A 5 -9.86 -2.31 -9.51
CA VAL A 5 -10.48 -1.32 -8.63
C VAL A 5 -12.01 -1.27 -8.83
N GLU A 6 -12.51 -1.47 -10.04
CA GLU A 6 -13.95 -1.45 -10.34
C GLU A 6 -14.66 -2.67 -9.74
N VAL A 7 -14.01 -3.83 -9.83
CA VAL A 7 -14.50 -5.10 -9.27
C VAL A 7 -14.60 -5.04 -7.74
N ARG A 8 -13.58 -4.49 -7.07
CA ARG A 8 -13.62 -4.22 -5.62
C ARG A 8 -14.70 -3.20 -5.26
N ASN A 9 -14.82 -2.11 -6.03
CA ASN A 9 -15.80 -1.07 -5.76
C ASN A 9 -17.24 -1.58 -5.93
N ALA A 10 -17.50 -2.50 -6.85
CA ALA A 10 -18.80 -3.16 -7.00
C ALA A 10 -19.17 -3.94 -5.74
N VAL A 11 -18.25 -4.74 -5.18
CA VAL A 11 -18.49 -5.45 -3.91
C VAL A 11 -18.71 -4.49 -2.75
N LEU A 12 -17.94 -3.40 -2.67
CA LEU A 12 -18.17 -2.39 -1.65
C LEU A 12 -19.55 -1.73 -1.80
N ALA A 13 -19.97 -1.40 -3.02
CA ALA A 13 -21.27 -0.82 -3.30
C ALA A 13 -22.41 -1.75 -2.89
N GLU A 14 -22.34 -3.03 -3.25
CA GLU A 14 -23.32 -4.05 -2.90
C GLU A 14 -23.45 -4.20 -1.37
N GLY A 15 -22.34 -4.27 -0.63
CA GLY A 15 -22.42 -4.34 0.83
C GLY A 15 -23.00 -3.07 1.46
N TYR A 16 -22.83 -1.89 0.84
CA TYR A 16 -23.52 -0.67 1.30
C TYR A 16 -25.01 -0.65 0.94
N GLU A 17 -25.42 -1.27 -0.17
CA GLU A 17 -26.83 -1.44 -0.50
C GLU A 17 -27.53 -2.40 0.47
N LEU A 18 -26.87 -3.51 0.83
CA LEU A 18 -27.44 -4.53 1.69
C LEU A 18 -27.53 -4.13 3.17
N PHE A 19 -26.56 -3.37 3.67
CA PHE A 19 -26.44 -3.07 5.11
C PHE A 19 -26.49 -1.58 5.45
N GLY A 20 -26.61 -0.70 4.44
CA GLY A 20 -26.56 0.74 4.64
C GLY A 20 -25.17 1.25 5.00
N ARG A 21 -25.05 2.58 5.08
CA ARG A 21 -23.81 3.29 5.45
C ARG A 21 -23.73 3.63 6.94
N ASP A 22 -24.77 3.33 7.70
CA ASP A 22 -24.80 3.63 9.12
C ASP A 22 -23.87 2.72 9.94
N HIS A 23 -23.64 3.12 11.20
CA HIS A 23 -22.83 2.36 12.14
C HIS A 23 -23.59 1.18 12.77
N LEU A 24 -24.92 1.17 12.67
CA LEU A 24 -25.78 0.13 13.26
C LEU A 24 -25.51 -1.26 12.67
N HIS A 25 -25.11 -1.32 11.41
CA HIS A 25 -24.81 -2.59 10.72
C HIS A 25 -23.35 -2.75 10.32
N GLU A 26 -22.45 -1.92 10.87
CA GLU A 26 -21.04 -1.92 10.50
C GLU A 26 -20.35 -3.27 10.68
N VAL A 27 -20.64 -3.98 11.78
CA VAL A 27 -20.05 -5.31 12.04
C VAL A 27 -20.47 -6.31 10.97
N LYS A 28 -21.77 -6.41 10.69
CA LYS A 28 -22.31 -7.33 9.66
C LYS A 28 -21.81 -6.99 8.26
N ARG A 29 -21.73 -5.70 7.95
CA ARG A 29 -21.21 -5.21 6.67
C ARG A 29 -19.73 -5.55 6.49
N ASN A 30 -18.92 -5.38 7.54
CA ASN A 30 -17.50 -5.72 7.51
C ASN A 30 -17.27 -7.23 7.38
N GLU A 31 -18.08 -8.05 8.06
CA GLU A 31 -18.07 -9.51 7.89
C GLU A 31 -18.41 -9.91 6.45
N TRP A 32 -19.43 -9.26 5.86
CA TRP A 32 -19.82 -9.49 4.47
C TRP A 32 -18.72 -9.09 3.49
N PHE A 33 -18.10 -7.91 3.67
CA PHE A 33 -16.97 -7.49 2.84
C PHE A 33 -15.84 -8.50 2.90
N LYS A 34 -15.48 -8.95 4.11
CA LYS A 34 -14.41 -9.94 4.31
C LYS A 34 -14.73 -11.27 3.61
N LYS A 35 -15.98 -11.74 3.71
CA LYS A 35 -16.41 -12.99 3.05
C LYS A 35 -16.30 -12.88 1.53
N ASN A 36 -16.82 -11.81 0.94
CA ASN A 36 -16.92 -11.69 -0.52
C ASN A 36 -15.56 -11.35 -1.15
N LEU A 37 -14.80 -10.40 -0.58
CA LEU A 37 -13.47 -10.05 -1.09
C LEU A 37 -12.49 -11.23 -1.04
N LYS A 38 -12.61 -12.12 -0.05
CA LYS A 38 -11.80 -13.34 0.05
C LYS A 38 -12.08 -14.35 -1.07
N GLN A 39 -13.30 -14.36 -1.62
CA GLN A 39 -13.69 -15.27 -2.69
C GLN A 39 -13.35 -14.73 -4.08
N MET A 40 -12.98 -13.45 -4.18
CA MET A 40 -12.59 -12.84 -5.44
C MET A 40 -11.15 -13.20 -5.78
N PRO A 41 -10.90 -13.96 -6.87
CA PRO A 41 -9.54 -14.23 -7.31
C PRO A 41 -8.90 -12.91 -7.76
N LEU A 42 -7.71 -12.65 -7.22
CA LEU A 42 -6.85 -11.58 -7.67
C LEU A 42 -5.53 -12.24 -8.04
N THR A 43 -5.16 -12.20 -9.32
CA THR A 43 -3.89 -12.76 -9.75
C THR A 43 -2.80 -11.73 -9.53
N LEU A 44 -2.10 -11.86 -8.40
CA LEU A 44 -0.66 -11.55 -8.37
C LEU A 44 0.07 -12.77 -8.95
N ASP A 45 1.41 -12.83 -8.89
CA ASP A 45 2.16 -14.02 -9.34
C ASP A 45 1.81 -15.32 -8.54
N ASP A 46 0.87 -15.25 -7.60
CA ASP A 46 0.28 -16.35 -6.85
C ASP A 46 -1.26 -16.35 -6.86
N ASP A 47 -1.86 -17.50 -6.53
CA ASP A 47 -3.31 -17.68 -6.36
C ASP A 47 -3.80 -17.00 -5.06
N THR A 48 -3.83 -15.66 -5.07
CA THR A 48 -4.25 -14.81 -3.93
C THR A 48 -5.65 -14.20 -4.12
N ASN A 49 -6.07 -13.38 -3.16
CA ASN A 49 -7.35 -12.66 -3.16
C ASN A 49 -7.14 -11.24 -2.60
N TYR A 50 -8.18 -10.39 -2.65
CA TYR A 50 -8.06 -9.00 -2.22
C TYR A 50 -7.75 -8.82 -0.73
N ASP A 51 -8.23 -9.71 0.14
CA ASP A 51 -7.96 -9.64 1.60
C ASP A 51 -6.48 -9.93 1.90
N ASP A 52 -5.89 -10.85 1.13
CA ASP A 52 -4.50 -11.26 1.29
C ASP A 52 -3.51 -10.37 0.53
N ALA A 53 -3.91 -9.86 -0.65
CA ALA A 53 -3.08 -9.04 -1.52
C ALA A 53 -2.79 -7.65 -0.93
N PHE A 54 -3.75 -7.07 -0.20
CA PHE A 54 -3.63 -5.74 0.42
C PHE A 54 -3.43 -5.87 1.92
N ARG A 55 -2.26 -5.45 2.42
CA ARG A 55 -1.86 -5.63 3.82
C ARG A 55 -1.46 -4.32 4.49
N THR A 56 -1.66 -4.23 5.80
CA THR A 56 -1.08 -3.17 6.62
C THR A 56 0.29 -3.62 7.15
N PRO A 57 1.15 -2.69 7.59
CA PRO A 57 2.43 -3.03 8.23
C PRO A 57 2.34 -3.99 9.42
N ARG A 58 1.16 -4.16 10.05
CA ARG A 58 0.93 -5.12 11.14
C ARG A 58 0.87 -6.58 10.68
N TYR A 59 0.62 -6.83 9.40
CA TYR A 59 0.35 -8.18 8.87
C TYR A 59 1.29 -8.49 7.71
N ILE A 60 2.58 -8.61 8.01
CA ILE A 60 3.64 -8.78 7.02
C ILE A 60 3.60 -10.18 6.41
N ASN A 61 3.67 -10.24 5.07
CA ASN A 61 3.99 -11.46 4.32
C ASN A 61 5.44 -11.37 3.86
N TRP A 62 6.30 -12.24 4.41
CA TRP A 62 7.74 -12.27 4.11
C TRP A 62 8.08 -13.06 2.84
N ASN A 63 7.15 -13.90 2.37
CA ASN A 63 7.44 -14.88 1.33
C ASN A 63 7.08 -14.36 -0.06
N ASN A 64 5.99 -13.60 -0.15
CA ASN A 64 5.44 -13.13 -1.42
C ASN A 64 5.28 -11.61 -1.43
N ASP A 65 5.27 -11.08 -2.63
CA ASP A 65 5.07 -9.66 -2.88
C ASP A 65 3.60 -9.32 -2.64
N ARG A 66 3.37 -8.21 -1.94
CA ARG A 66 2.03 -7.76 -1.54
C ARG A 66 1.95 -6.25 -1.64
N ILE A 67 0.72 -5.75 -1.73
CA ILE A 67 0.45 -4.32 -1.69
C ILE A 67 0.31 -3.91 -0.23
N TYR A 68 1.35 -3.30 0.31
CA TYR A 68 1.31 -2.70 1.64
C TYR A 68 0.66 -1.33 1.58
N HIS A 69 -0.12 -0.97 2.58
CA HIS A 69 -0.74 0.35 2.63
C HIS A 69 -0.82 0.92 4.04
N GLY A 70 -0.84 2.25 4.11
CA GLY A 70 -0.89 2.94 5.38
C GLY A 70 -0.95 4.45 5.24
N LYS A 71 -0.64 5.11 6.36
CA LYS A 71 -0.38 6.53 6.44
C LYS A 71 1.07 6.76 6.82
N GLY A 72 1.65 7.89 6.43
CA GLY A 72 3.05 8.18 6.75
C GLY A 72 3.54 9.53 6.26
N VAL A 73 4.74 9.89 6.67
CA VAL A 73 5.40 11.15 6.32
C VAL A 73 6.47 10.89 5.27
N VAL A 74 6.49 11.70 4.21
CA VAL A 74 7.50 11.64 3.15
C VAL A 74 8.73 12.45 3.55
N THR A 75 9.90 11.86 3.38
CA THR A 75 11.20 12.53 3.57
C THR A 75 12.04 12.35 2.31
N GLY A 76 12.63 13.44 1.82
CA GLY A 76 13.52 13.44 0.66
C GLY A 76 14.99 13.35 1.07
N LEU A 77 15.77 12.60 0.31
CA LEU A 77 17.22 12.40 0.47
C LEU A 77 17.82 12.26 -0.94
N ASP A 78 18.28 13.36 -1.53
CA ASP A 78 19.01 13.44 -2.82
C ASP A 78 18.68 12.32 -3.83
N GLY A 79 17.53 12.44 -4.50
CA GLY A 79 17.09 11.46 -5.51
C GLY A 79 16.51 10.16 -4.94
N CYS A 80 16.41 10.04 -3.62
CA CYS A 80 15.65 9.02 -2.92
C CYS A 80 14.55 9.66 -2.07
N TYR A 81 13.41 8.97 -1.97
CA TYR A 81 12.34 9.31 -1.04
C TYR A 81 12.11 8.14 -0.09
N LYS A 82 11.74 8.48 1.15
CA LYS A 82 11.37 7.51 2.17
C LYS A 82 10.07 7.94 2.82
N ILE A 83 9.09 7.03 2.83
CA ILE A 83 7.86 7.19 3.60
C ILE A 83 8.03 6.47 4.93
N THR A 84 7.95 7.20 6.03
CA THR A 84 7.91 6.61 7.37
C THR A 84 6.46 6.35 7.75
N SER A 85 6.08 5.08 7.89
CA SER A 85 4.72 4.67 8.23
C SER A 85 4.33 5.09 9.66
N GLU A 86 3.10 5.53 9.88
CA GLU A 86 2.57 5.74 11.24
C GLU A 86 2.40 4.42 11.99
N ILE A 87 2.21 3.32 11.26
CA ILE A 87 2.03 1.98 11.81
C ILE A 87 3.36 1.23 11.73
N ALA A 88 3.81 0.75 12.88
CA ALA A 88 4.98 -0.12 13.00
C ALA A 88 4.73 -1.51 12.39
N ALA A 89 5.81 -2.11 11.91
CA ALA A 89 5.91 -3.49 11.49
C ALA A 89 5.80 -4.43 12.68
N LYS A 90 4.91 -5.42 12.60
CA LYS A 90 4.90 -6.53 13.56
C LYS A 90 5.75 -7.68 13.00
N VAL A 91 6.86 -7.97 13.68
CA VAL A 91 7.77 -9.05 13.28
C VAL A 91 7.76 -10.13 14.36
N PRO A 92 7.64 -11.43 14.01
CA PRO A 92 7.68 -12.50 14.99
C PRO A 92 8.97 -12.45 15.83
N ASN A 93 8.82 -12.60 17.15
CA ASN A 93 9.92 -12.65 18.11
C ASN A 93 10.80 -11.38 18.20
N LEU A 94 10.34 -10.25 17.65
CA LEU A 94 10.99 -8.94 17.80
C LEU A 94 10.00 -7.93 18.39
N ALA A 95 10.54 -6.83 18.94
CA ALA A 95 9.74 -5.66 19.23
C ALA A 95 9.13 -5.09 17.93
N ASP A 96 8.04 -4.33 18.04
CA ASP A 96 7.50 -3.57 16.92
C ASP A 96 8.60 -2.66 16.36
N ILE A 97 8.89 -2.78 15.07
CA ILE A 97 9.93 -1.98 14.38
C ILE A 97 9.30 -1.01 13.40
N GLN A 98 9.98 0.10 13.11
CA GLN A 98 9.47 1.08 12.16
C GLN A 98 9.32 0.48 10.76
N PHE A 99 8.20 0.76 10.08
CA PHE A 99 7.99 0.36 8.69
C PHE A 99 8.27 1.54 7.75
N PHE A 100 8.99 1.27 6.66
CA PHE A 100 9.36 2.27 5.66
C PHE A 100 9.03 1.81 4.25
N VAL A 101 8.67 2.76 3.40
CA VAL A 101 8.68 2.58 1.94
C VAL A 101 9.84 3.39 1.38
N LYS A 102 10.73 2.76 0.61
CA LYS A 102 11.90 3.39 0.00
C LYS A 102 11.73 3.47 -1.50
N ILE A 103 11.92 4.65 -2.07
CA ILE A 103 11.71 4.95 -3.49
C ILE A 103 12.99 5.61 -4.01
N ASN A 104 13.78 4.90 -4.81
CA ASN A 104 15.02 5.44 -5.37
C ASN A 104 14.77 6.06 -6.75
N THR A 105 14.18 7.26 -6.77
CA THR A 105 13.83 7.94 -8.03
C THR A 105 15.04 8.23 -8.92
N SER A 106 16.24 8.38 -8.37
CA SER A 106 17.46 8.62 -9.17
C SER A 106 17.82 7.43 -10.07
N VAL A 107 17.44 6.22 -9.67
CA VAL A 107 17.65 4.99 -10.46
C VAL A 107 16.43 4.69 -11.33
N LEU A 108 15.23 4.99 -10.84
CA LEU A 108 13.97 4.62 -11.51
C LEU A 108 13.50 5.61 -12.57
N LEU A 109 13.84 6.89 -12.42
CA LEU A 109 13.41 7.95 -13.33
C LEU A 109 14.50 8.25 -14.36
N ASN A 110 14.14 8.18 -15.64
CA ASN A 110 15.01 8.59 -16.73
C ASN A 110 14.25 9.43 -17.77
N GLN A 111 14.96 9.95 -18.75
CA GLN A 111 14.41 10.82 -19.80
C GLN A 111 13.31 10.19 -20.67
N ASN A 112 13.24 8.85 -20.72
CA ASN A 112 12.21 8.11 -21.46
C ASN A 112 11.07 7.63 -20.55
N SER A 113 11.10 7.95 -19.26
CA SER A 113 10.05 7.55 -18.32
C SER A 113 8.70 8.18 -18.70
N PRO A 114 7.58 7.48 -18.47
CA PRO A 114 6.24 8.04 -18.65
C PRO A 114 6.05 9.36 -17.90
N ARG A 115 5.23 10.27 -18.47
CA ARG A 115 4.89 11.55 -17.83
C ARG A 115 4.30 11.38 -16.42
N SER A 116 3.59 10.28 -16.18
CA SER A 116 3.07 9.92 -14.85
C SER A 116 4.17 9.73 -13.81
N HIS A 117 5.31 9.15 -14.18
CA HIS A 117 6.46 8.96 -13.29
C HIS A 117 7.09 10.30 -12.91
N HIS A 118 7.26 11.20 -13.88
CA HIS A 118 7.74 12.55 -13.61
C HIS A 118 6.79 13.33 -12.68
N ALA A 119 5.48 13.23 -12.92
CA ALA A 119 4.47 13.86 -12.08
C ALA A 119 4.45 13.28 -10.65
N LEU A 120 4.65 11.98 -10.49
CA LEU A 120 4.79 11.33 -9.19
C LEU A 120 6.02 11.87 -8.43
N CYS A 121 7.18 12.00 -9.09
CA CYS A 121 8.38 12.54 -8.46
C CYS A 121 8.21 14.00 -8.03
N GLN A 122 7.58 14.83 -8.86
CA GLN A 122 7.22 16.20 -8.48
C GLN A 122 6.29 16.21 -7.26
N ARG A 123 5.26 15.35 -7.26
CA ARG A 123 4.34 15.22 -6.14
C ARG A 123 5.05 14.76 -4.86
N LEU A 124 5.98 13.80 -4.95
CA LEU A 124 6.81 13.37 -3.82
C LEU A 124 7.62 14.54 -3.24
N ASN A 125 8.20 15.38 -4.10
CA ASN A 125 8.92 16.57 -3.68
C ASN A 125 8.02 17.56 -2.93
N ASP A 126 6.81 17.83 -3.44
CA ASP A 126 5.85 18.73 -2.79
C ASP A 126 5.30 18.18 -1.47
N LEU A 127 5.39 16.87 -1.28
CA LEU A 127 4.97 16.17 -0.06
C LEU A 127 6.08 16.06 0.99
N CYS A 128 7.32 16.43 0.67
CA CYS A 128 8.44 16.54 1.62
C CYS A 128 8.29 17.76 2.54
N GLN A 129 7.15 17.86 3.23
CA GLN A 129 6.87 18.89 4.22
C GLN A 129 6.87 18.26 5.61
N PRO A 130 7.44 18.93 6.63
CA PRO A 130 7.30 18.50 8.01
C PRO A 130 5.82 18.27 8.35
N ASP A 131 5.54 17.19 9.09
CA ASP A 131 4.23 16.88 9.68
C ASP A 131 3.07 16.64 8.68
N LYS A 132 3.36 16.54 7.38
CA LYS A 132 2.36 16.18 6.37
C LYS A 132 2.24 14.66 6.23
N THR A 133 1.19 14.11 6.83
CA THR A 133 0.82 12.70 6.63
C THR A 133 0.07 12.52 5.31
N ILE A 134 0.50 11.54 4.52
CA ILE A 134 -0.17 11.07 3.30
C ILE A 134 -0.70 9.65 3.48
N LYS A 135 -1.66 9.24 2.63
CA LYS A 135 -2.01 7.83 2.47
C LYS A 135 -1.17 7.23 1.34
N TRP A 136 -0.66 6.03 1.52
CA TRP A 136 0.22 5.37 0.57
C TRP A 136 -0.14 3.90 0.37
N TYR A 137 0.20 3.37 -0.81
CA TYR A 137 0.12 1.97 -1.19
C TYR A 137 1.39 1.62 -1.97
N ALA A 138 2.13 0.60 -1.53
CA ALA A 138 3.39 0.18 -2.12
C ALA A 138 3.36 -1.33 -2.37
N TYR A 139 3.59 -1.75 -3.61
CA TYR A 139 3.79 -3.14 -3.96
C TYR A 139 5.26 -3.52 -3.79
N GLY A 140 5.49 -4.70 -3.21
CA GLY A 140 6.82 -5.29 -3.11
C GLY A 140 6.95 -6.27 -1.96
N ARG A 141 8.16 -6.81 -1.80
CA ARG A 141 8.51 -7.69 -0.69
C ARG A 141 9.11 -6.90 0.48
N PRO A 142 8.61 -7.09 1.70
CA PRO A 142 9.21 -6.51 2.88
C PRO A 142 10.52 -7.22 3.21
N ALA A 143 11.52 -6.45 3.62
CA ALA A 143 12.78 -6.95 4.13
C ALA A 143 13.11 -6.27 5.47
N ILE A 144 13.81 -6.98 6.35
CA ILE A 144 14.35 -6.36 7.57
C ILE A 144 15.66 -5.65 7.18
N GLY A 145 15.63 -4.32 7.27
CA GLY A 145 16.80 -3.46 7.07
C GLY A 145 17.37 -2.97 8.40
N GLY A 146 18.52 -2.30 8.34
CA GLY A 146 19.26 -1.89 9.55
C GLY A 146 18.53 -0.91 10.48
N ARG A 147 17.43 -0.27 10.06
CA ARG A 147 16.66 0.67 10.90
C ARG A 147 15.17 0.29 11.06
N GLY A 148 14.73 -0.83 10.47
CA GLY A 148 13.32 -1.22 10.49
C GLY A 148 12.96 -2.22 9.40
N CYS A 149 11.67 -2.34 9.09
CA CYS A 149 11.18 -3.12 7.96
C CYS A 149 10.98 -2.20 6.74
N ASP A 150 11.56 -2.56 5.62
CA ASP A 150 11.52 -1.77 4.40
C ASP A 150 10.76 -2.52 3.30
N VAL A 151 9.91 -1.81 2.56
CA VAL A 151 9.52 -2.19 1.19
C VAL A 151 10.27 -1.29 0.24
N ILE A 152 11.07 -1.89 -0.64
CA ILE A 152 11.80 -1.17 -1.69
C ILE A 152 10.92 -1.16 -2.93
N VAL A 153 10.61 0.04 -3.41
CA VAL A 153 9.91 0.24 -4.68
C VAL A 153 10.93 0.18 -5.81
N ASP A 154 10.81 -0.81 -6.67
CA ASP A 154 11.67 -1.08 -7.83
C ASP A 154 11.04 -0.63 -9.17
N SER A 155 9.78 -0.19 -9.16
CA SER A 155 9.10 0.49 -10.25
C SER A 155 8.21 1.61 -9.72
N LEU A 156 8.19 2.77 -10.40
CA LEU A 156 7.32 3.88 -10.01
C LEU A 156 5.83 3.59 -10.20
N ASP A 157 5.48 2.53 -10.94
CA ASP A 157 4.09 2.05 -11.04
C ASP A 157 3.64 1.26 -9.80
N TYR A 158 4.57 0.88 -8.93
CA TYR A 158 4.31 0.09 -7.73
C TYR A 158 4.01 0.94 -6.50
N ILE A 159 3.94 2.27 -6.65
CA ILE A 159 3.62 3.18 -5.57
C ILE A 159 2.46 4.09 -5.97
N TYR A 160 1.47 4.17 -5.08
CA TYR A 160 0.36 5.10 -5.19
C TYR A 160 0.21 5.91 -3.92
N ILE A 161 0.09 7.23 -4.09
CA ILE A 161 -0.01 8.19 -3.00
C ILE A 161 -1.33 8.95 -3.13
N LYS A 162 -2.05 9.09 -2.01
CA LYS A 162 -3.29 9.86 -1.91
C LYS A 162 -3.13 10.97 -0.88
#